data_AF-A0A9D1YCK8-F1
#
_entry.id   AF-A0A9D1YCK8-F1
#
_cell.length_a   1.000
_cell.length_b   1.000
_cell.length_c   1.000
_cell.angle_alpha   90.00
_cell.angle_beta   90.00
_cell.angle_gamma   90.00
#
_symmetry.space_group_name_H-M   'P 1'
#
loop_
_entity.id
_entity.type
_entity.pdbx_description
1 polymer ?
#
loop_
_entity_poly.entity_id
_entity_poly.type
_entity_poly.pdbx_seq_one_letter_code
_entity_poly.pdbx_strand_id
1 'polypeptide(L)'
;MKKKSTVAGVVVMVLLILLALPLGVHTSFTRLREEVRGNYYYDDGDYSLYDSIDAREAASSNLITVAEKYTAEDPELTGLMADLEYWVNVSNGCYDPDLQEEAEANREMGNAFQALYDRLSQVALEERDQKYPGQLLAQMESEQDKIDRASYNDEARAYNEKLSAFPVNLLGKLGGVSPMGVFAQEE
;
A
#
# COMPACT_ATOMS: atom_id res chain seq x y z
N MET A 1 52.37 -31.48 -5.57
CA MET A 1 50.95 -31.72 -5.22
C MET A 1 50.27 -30.59 -4.42
N LYS A 2 50.85 -29.37 -4.30
CA LYS A 2 50.26 -28.27 -3.47
C LYS A 2 49.18 -27.40 -4.14
N LYS A 3 49.04 -27.42 -5.48
CA LYS A 3 48.09 -26.54 -6.21
C LYS A 3 46.62 -26.96 -6.08
N LYS A 4 46.32 -28.26 -5.97
CA LYS A 4 44.93 -28.78 -5.96
C LYS A 4 44.20 -28.51 -4.64
N SER A 5 44.89 -28.54 -3.50
CA SER A 5 44.32 -28.23 -2.19
C SER A 5 44.01 -26.73 -2.02
N THR A 6 44.81 -25.86 -2.63
CA THR A 6 44.56 -24.40 -2.62
C THR A 6 43.35 -24.04 -3.48
N VAL A 7 43.19 -24.65 -4.66
CA VAL A 7 42.02 -24.44 -5.52
C VAL A 7 40.74 -24.94 -4.85
N ALA A 8 40.76 -26.13 -4.24
CA ALA A 8 39.61 -26.65 -3.49
C ALA A 8 39.24 -25.75 -2.29
N GLY A 9 40.24 -25.24 -1.56
CA GLY A 9 40.01 -24.29 -0.45
C GLY A 9 39.42 -22.96 -0.90
N VAL A 10 39.86 -22.42 -2.04
CA VAL A 10 39.28 -21.19 -2.63
C VAL A 10 37.84 -21.42 -3.06
N VAL A 11 37.51 -22.56 -3.68
CA VAL A 11 36.14 -22.90 -4.08
C VAL A 11 35.22 -23.02 -2.87
N VAL A 12 35.65 -23.68 -1.79
CA VAL A 12 34.87 -23.78 -0.55
C VAL A 12 34.68 -22.40 0.09
N MET A 13 35.72 -21.56 0.13
CA MET A 13 35.61 -20.20 0.68
C MET A 13 34.66 -19.33 -0.14
N VAL A 14 34.73 -19.40 -1.48
CA VAL A 14 33.79 -18.70 -2.37
C VAL A 14 32.36 -19.21 -2.15
N LEU A 15 32.14 -20.52 -2.03
CA LEU A 15 30.82 -21.07 -1.71
C LEU A 15 30.31 -20.61 -0.34
N LEU A 16 31.16 -20.58 0.68
CA LEU A 16 30.79 -20.09 2.02
C LEU A 16 30.47 -18.59 2.00
N ILE A 17 31.21 -17.77 1.24
CA ILE A 17 30.89 -16.35 1.03
C ILE A 17 29.55 -16.21 0.29
N LEU A 18 29.35 -16.98 -0.78
CA LEU A 18 28.10 -17.00 -1.54
C LEU A 18 26.89 -17.51 -0.73
N LEU A 19 27.10 -18.34 0.31
CA LEU A 19 26.06 -18.80 1.24
C LEU A 19 25.83 -17.84 2.41
N ALA A 20 26.89 -17.18 2.91
CA ALA A 20 26.79 -16.24 4.03
C ALA A 20 26.19 -14.89 3.63
N LEU A 21 26.44 -14.42 2.40
CA LEU A 21 25.89 -13.17 1.86
C LEU A 21 24.34 -13.17 1.83
N PRO A 22 23.64 -14.19 1.29
CA PRO A 22 22.17 -14.25 1.30
C PRO A 22 21.57 -14.21 2.72
N LEU A 23 22.19 -14.91 3.68
CA LEU A 23 21.69 -14.96 5.06
C LEU A 23 21.86 -13.61 5.78
N GLY A 24 23.01 -12.93 5.55
CA GLY A 24 23.25 -11.58 6.09
C GLY A 24 22.31 -10.55 5.47
N VAL A 25 22.14 -10.58 4.14
CA VAL A 25 21.21 -9.70 3.43
C VAL A 25 19.77 -9.93 3.91
N HIS A 26 19.31 -11.17 4.00
CA HIS A 26 17.97 -11.49 4.48
C HIS A 26 17.72 -10.91 5.87
N THR A 27 18.59 -11.18 6.85
CA THR A 27 18.38 -10.70 8.23
C THR A 27 18.42 -9.17 8.37
N SER A 28 19.27 -8.48 7.60
CA SER A 28 19.30 -7.01 7.57
C SER A 28 18.06 -6.40 6.90
N PHE A 29 17.60 -6.96 5.78
CA PHE A 29 16.41 -6.49 5.09
C PHE A 29 15.13 -6.81 5.84
N THR A 30 15.05 -7.94 6.57
CA THR A 30 13.92 -8.22 7.45
C THR A 30 13.80 -7.18 8.56
N ARG A 31 14.91 -6.77 9.18
CA ARG A 31 14.88 -5.71 10.20
C ARG A 31 14.51 -4.35 9.63
N LEU A 32 15.11 -3.97 8.51
CA LEU A 32 14.76 -2.71 7.85
C LEU A 32 13.28 -2.70 7.45
N ARG A 33 12.76 -3.84 6.98
CA ARG A 33 11.33 -4.01 6.70
C ARG A 33 10.45 -3.87 7.94
N GLU A 34 10.83 -4.47 9.06
CA GLU A 34 10.10 -4.33 10.33
C GLU A 34 10.11 -2.87 10.82
N GLU A 35 11.22 -2.15 10.62
CA GLU A 35 11.35 -0.71 10.92
C GLU A 35 10.40 0.13 10.06
N VAL A 36 10.44 -0.03 8.72
CA VAL A 36 9.50 0.66 7.81
C VAL A 36 8.05 0.31 8.14
N ARG A 37 7.75 -0.95 8.46
CA ARG A 37 6.39 -1.37 8.86
C ARG A 37 5.95 -0.77 10.20
N GLY A 38 6.88 -0.46 11.10
CA GLY A 38 6.57 0.25 12.33
C GLY A 38 5.85 1.57 12.05
N ASN A 39 6.35 2.33 11.08
CA ASN A 39 5.82 3.64 10.69
C ASN A 39 4.47 3.59 9.96
N TYR A 40 4.07 2.41 9.47
CA TYR A 40 2.72 2.20 8.97
C TYR A 40 1.68 2.31 10.12
N TYR A 41 1.98 1.76 11.29
CA TYR A 41 1.09 1.77 12.47
C TYR A 41 1.38 2.93 13.43
N TYR A 42 2.62 3.35 13.54
CA TYR A 42 3.11 4.29 14.55
C TYR A 42 4.09 5.25 13.89
N ASP A 43 3.59 6.37 13.37
CA ASP A 43 4.47 7.45 12.92
C ASP A 43 4.84 8.34 14.11
N ASP A 44 6.08 8.86 14.14
CA ASP A 44 6.55 9.81 15.16
C ASP A 44 5.86 11.21 15.01
N GLY A 45 5.07 11.39 13.95
CA GLY A 45 4.20 12.53 13.68
C GLY A 45 2.81 12.46 14.34
N ASP A 46 1.87 13.28 13.85
CA ASP A 46 0.54 13.48 14.47
C ASP A 46 -0.51 12.42 14.01
N TYR A 47 -0.24 11.67 12.93
CA TYR A 47 -1.17 10.66 12.36
C TYR A 47 -0.42 9.46 11.76
N SER A 48 -0.91 8.24 12.00
CA SER A 48 -0.37 7.02 11.38
C SER A 48 -0.94 6.79 9.97
N LEU A 49 -0.19 6.09 9.11
CA LEU A 49 -0.65 5.74 7.76
C LEU A 49 -1.90 4.84 7.82
N TYR A 50 -1.93 3.90 8.76
CA TYR A 50 -3.07 3.03 9.05
C TYR A 50 -4.35 3.83 9.36
N ASP A 51 -4.28 4.82 10.25
CA ASP A 51 -5.47 5.60 10.64
C ASP A 51 -6.04 6.39 9.46
N SER A 52 -5.18 6.90 8.56
CA SER A 52 -5.64 7.58 7.34
C SER A 52 -6.28 6.64 6.34
N ILE A 53 -5.80 5.40 6.21
CA ILE A 53 -6.44 4.38 5.35
C ILE A 53 -7.80 3.99 5.93
N ASP A 54 -7.90 3.71 7.24
CA ASP A 54 -9.16 3.40 7.93
C ASP A 54 -10.20 4.54 7.76
N ALA A 55 -9.75 5.79 7.88
CA ALA A 55 -10.62 6.95 7.66
C ALA A 55 -11.15 7.04 6.21
N ARG A 56 -10.36 6.61 5.22
CA ARG A 56 -10.79 6.56 3.80
C ARG A 56 -11.76 5.41 3.54
N GLU A 57 -11.55 4.26 4.16
CA GLU A 57 -12.49 3.15 4.11
C GLU A 57 -13.85 3.57 4.70
N ALA A 58 -13.84 4.22 5.85
CA ALA A 58 -15.05 4.75 6.48
C ALA A 58 -15.76 5.79 5.60
N ALA A 59 -15.02 6.73 4.98
CA ALA A 59 -15.58 7.69 4.04
C ALA A 59 -16.22 6.99 2.83
N SER A 60 -15.59 5.94 2.32
CA SER A 60 -16.08 5.12 1.21
C SER A 60 -17.36 4.38 1.55
N SER A 61 -17.42 3.69 2.70
CA SER A 61 -18.64 3.03 3.18
C SER A 61 -19.80 4.01 3.38
N ASN A 62 -19.50 5.22 3.86
CA ASN A 62 -20.51 6.27 4.00
C ASN A 62 -21.02 6.77 2.64
N LEU A 63 -20.15 6.90 1.62
CA LEU A 63 -20.58 7.30 0.28
C LEU A 63 -21.50 6.23 -0.34
N ILE A 64 -21.16 4.94 -0.19
CA ILE A 64 -22.02 3.81 -0.60
C ILE A 64 -23.39 3.94 0.05
N THR A 65 -23.44 4.19 1.36
CA THR A 65 -24.70 4.35 2.12
C THR A 65 -25.55 5.51 1.60
N VAL A 66 -24.92 6.62 1.19
CA VAL A 66 -25.65 7.74 0.58
C VAL A 66 -26.16 7.36 -0.80
N ALA A 67 -25.31 6.76 -1.65
CA ALA A 67 -25.66 6.38 -3.01
C ALA A 67 -26.78 5.33 -3.08
N GLU A 68 -26.82 4.39 -2.14
CA GLU A 68 -27.83 3.33 -2.07
C GLU A 68 -29.27 3.89 -2.13
N LYS A 69 -29.50 5.02 -1.46
CA LYS A 69 -30.80 5.71 -1.40
C LYS A 69 -31.30 6.15 -2.78
N TYR A 70 -30.40 6.35 -3.73
CA TYR A 70 -30.68 6.94 -5.04
C TYR A 70 -30.58 5.96 -6.22
N THR A 71 -30.41 4.66 -5.92
CA THR A 71 -30.27 3.61 -6.93
C THR A 71 -31.55 3.38 -7.76
N ALA A 72 -32.72 3.78 -7.25
CA ALA A 72 -33.97 3.72 -7.99
C ALA A 72 -34.06 4.81 -9.07
N GLU A 73 -33.52 6.00 -8.78
CA GLU A 73 -33.43 7.13 -9.70
C GLU A 73 -32.29 6.93 -10.71
N ASP A 74 -31.20 6.30 -10.28
CA ASP A 74 -30.01 6.05 -11.11
C ASP A 74 -29.44 4.65 -10.90
N PRO A 75 -29.86 3.67 -11.73
CA PRO A 75 -29.40 2.28 -11.61
C PRO A 75 -27.90 2.07 -11.85
N GLU A 76 -27.19 3.03 -12.46
CA GLU A 76 -25.74 2.93 -12.67
C GLU A 76 -24.96 2.98 -11.35
N LEU A 77 -25.53 3.64 -10.32
CA LEU A 77 -24.95 3.70 -8.98
C LEU A 77 -24.71 2.31 -8.39
N THR A 78 -25.55 1.32 -8.69
CA THR A 78 -25.39 -0.05 -8.17
C THR A 78 -24.06 -0.68 -8.57
N GLY A 79 -23.62 -0.50 -9.81
CA GLY A 79 -22.33 -1.02 -10.26
C GLY A 79 -21.16 -0.33 -9.58
N LEU A 80 -21.20 1.00 -9.54
CA LEU A 80 -20.15 1.83 -8.92
C LEU A 80 -20.03 1.61 -7.41
N MET A 81 -21.16 1.39 -6.73
CA MET A 81 -21.18 1.00 -5.32
C MET A 81 -20.49 -0.35 -5.10
N ALA A 82 -20.80 -1.35 -5.94
CA ALA A 82 -20.20 -2.67 -5.83
C ALA A 82 -18.67 -2.63 -6.09
N ASP A 83 -18.24 -1.82 -7.05
CA ASP A 83 -16.81 -1.62 -7.35
C ASP A 83 -16.08 -0.95 -6.17
N LEU A 84 -16.68 0.08 -5.55
CA LEU A 84 -16.10 0.71 -4.36
C LEU A 84 -16.10 -0.23 -3.15
N GLU A 85 -17.19 -0.96 -2.93
CA GLU A 85 -17.30 -1.95 -1.85
C GLU A 85 -16.26 -3.06 -2.00
N TYR A 86 -15.97 -3.50 -3.23
CA TYR A 86 -14.92 -4.46 -3.50
C TYR A 86 -13.57 -3.98 -2.97
N TRP A 87 -13.16 -2.75 -3.29
CA TRP A 87 -11.86 -2.23 -2.86
C TRP A 87 -11.78 -1.93 -1.37
N VAL A 88 -12.88 -1.48 -0.75
CA VAL A 88 -12.99 -1.38 0.71
C VAL A 88 -12.75 -2.74 1.37
N ASN A 89 -13.34 -3.81 0.82
CA ASN A 89 -13.15 -5.16 1.35
C ASN A 89 -11.75 -5.72 1.10
N VAL A 90 -11.12 -5.41 -0.04
CA VAL A 90 -9.71 -5.79 -0.30
C VAL A 90 -8.80 -5.10 0.72
N SER A 91 -8.98 -3.80 0.94
CA SER A 91 -8.20 -3.02 1.92
C SER A 91 -8.35 -3.58 3.34
N ASN A 92 -9.59 -3.76 3.81
CA ASN A 92 -9.90 -4.36 5.11
C ASN A 92 -9.37 -5.80 5.28
N GLY A 93 -9.30 -6.55 4.18
CA GLY A 93 -8.85 -7.93 4.16
C GLY A 93 -7.34 -8.08 4.03
N CYS A 94 -6.60 -6.99 3.89
CA CYS A 94 -5.17 -7.07 3.65
C CYS A 94 -4.41 -7.46 4.92
N TYR A 95 -3.61 -8.51 4.81
CA TYR A 95 -2.64 -8.93 5.82
C TYR A 95 -1.23 -9.02 5.22
N ASP A 96 -1.03 -8.40 4.04
CA ASP A 96 0.21 -8.47 3.29
C ASP A 96 1.35 -7.85 4.15
N PRO A 97 2.35 -8.64 4.56
CA PRO A 97 3.50 -8.10 5.28
C PRO A 97 4.28 -7.06 4.46
N ASP A 98 4.16 -7.09 3.13
CA ASP A 98 4.85 -6.19 2.22
C ASP A 98 3.97 -4.97 1.83
N LEU A 99 2.71 -4.93 2.26
CA LEU A 99 1.76 -3.81 2.09
C LEU A 99 1.55 -3.39 0.61
N GLN A 100 1.90 -4.24 -0.36
CA GLN A 100 1.75 -3.93 -1.78
C GLN A 100 0.29 -4.01 -2.21
N GLU A 101 -0.41 -5.06 -1.76
CA GLU A 101 -1.84 -5.24 -2.03
C GLU A 101 -2.68 -4.12 -1.41
N GLU A 102 -2.32 -3.67 -0.20
CA GLU A 102 -3.01 -2.57 0.46
C GLU A 102 -2.75 -1.22 -0.22
N ALA A 103 -1.53 -0.97 -0.69
CA ALA A 103 -1.22 0.23 -1.45
C ALA A 103 -2.03 0.29 -2.77
N GLU A 104 -2.16 -0.84 -3.46
CA GLU A 104 -3.03 -0.97 -4.62
C GLU A 104 -4.51 -0.76 -4.26
N ALA A 105 -5.00 -1.44 -3.22
CA ALA A 105 -6.38 -1.32 -2.76
C ALA A 105 -6.74 0.13 -2.38
N ASN A 106 -5.84 0.83 -1.68
CA ASN A 106 -6.02 2.23 -1.32
C ASN A 106 -6.10 3.14 -2.55
N ARG A 107 -5.28 2.89 -3.59
CA ARG A 107 -5.34 3.63 -4.86
C ARG A 107 -6.67 3.38 -5.57
N GLU A 108 -7.03 2.12 -5.77
CA GLU A 108 -8.23 1.76 -6.51
C GLU A 108 -9.52 2.11 -5.76
N MET A 109 -9.52 2.08 -4.43
CA MET A 109 -10.59 2.61 -3.60
C MET A 109 -10.78 4.11 -3.85
N GLY A 110 -9.70 4.89 -3.98
CA GLY A 110 -9.77 6.30 -4.36
C GLY A 110 -10.40 6.51 -5.74
N ASN A 111 -9.99 5.72 -6.73
CA ASN A 111 -10.54 5.76 -8.09
C ASN A 111 -12.04 5.42 -8.11
N ALA A 112 -12.43 4.34 -7.42
CA ALA A 112 -13.82 3.90 -7.33
C ALA A 112 -14.68 4.92 -6.55
N PHE A 113 -14.13 5.53 -5.51
CA PHE A 113 -14.81 6.59 -4.75
C PHE A 113 -15.11 7.77 -5.65
N GLN A 114 -14.12 8.23 -6.43
CA GLN A 114 -14.30 9.35 -7.35
C GLN A 114 -15.37 9.03 -8.40
N ALA A 115 -15.35 7.83 -8.98
CA ALA A 115 -16.35 7.42 -9.96
C ALA A 115 -17.78 7.41 -9.39
N LEU A 116 -17.95 6.86 -8.17
CA LEU A 116 -19.25 6.88 -7.48
C LEU A 116 -19.68 8.31 -7.13
N TYR A 117 -18.77 9.13 -6.61
CA TYR A 117 -19.02 10.53 -6.28
C TYR A 117 -19.47 11.32 -7.52
N ASP A 118 -18.73 11.20 -8.63
CA ASP A 118 -19.01 11.91 -9.86
C ASP A 118 -20.40 11.55 -10.40
N ARG A 119 -20.77 10.26 -10.39
CA ARG A 119 -22.12 9.86 -10.82
C ARG A 119 -23.19 10.36 -9.87
N LEU A 120 -22.98 10.21 -8.56
CA LEU A 120 -23.92 10.67 -7.54
C LEU A 120 -24.14 12.19 -7.60
N SER A 121 -23.11 12.96 -7.95
CA SER A 121 -23.20 14.42 -8.10
C SER A 121 -24.13 14.87 -9.24
N GLN A 122 -24.42 13.97 -10.19
CA GLN A 122 -25.35 14.21 -11.30
C GLN A 122 -26.79 13.86 -10.93
N VAL A 123 -27.01 13.20 -9.80
CA VAL A 123 -28.34 12.84 -9.30
C VAL A 123 -28.92 14.01 -8.50
N ALA A 124 -30.22 14.26 -8.67
CA ALA A 124 -30.93 15.28 -7.90
C ALA A 124 -31.17 14.79 -6.46
N LEU A 125 -30.19 15.01 -5.57
CA LEU A 125 -30.27 14.61 -4.17
C LEU A 125 -31.26 15.45 -3.36
N GLU A 126 -31.86 14.83 -2.35
CA GLU A 126 -32.66 15.54 -1.35
C GLU A 126 -31.80 16.57 -0.60
N GLU A 127 -32.39 17.70 -0.20
CA GLU A 127 -31.68 18.83 0.45
C GLU A 127 -30.86 18.38 1.67
N ARG A 128 -31.33 17.40 2.43
CA ARG A 128 -30.63 16.84 3.59
C ARG A 128 -29.34 16.09 3.24
N ASP A 129 -29.25 15.53 2.04
CA ASP A 129 -28.13 14.69 1.61
C ASP A 129 -27.11 15.47 0.76
N GLN A 130 -27.50 16.61 0.16
CA GLN A 130 -26.68 17.38 -0.78
C GLN A 130 -25.26 17.73 -0.30
N LYS A 131 -25.06 17.94 1.01
CA LYS A 131 -23.74 18.31 1.57
C LYS A 131 -22.85 17.11 1.85
N TYR A 132 -23.42 15.92 2.03
CA TYR A 132 -22.68 14.75 2.51
C TYR A 132 -21.62 14.26 1.51
N PRO A 133 -21.92 14.05 0.21
CA PRO A 133 -20.90 13.59 -0.74
C PRO A 133 -19.68 14.51 -0.79
N GLY A 134 -19.89 15.83 -0.79
CA GLY A 134 -18.79 16.80 -0.80
C GLY A 134 -17.93 16.79 0.46
N GLN A 135 -18.52 16.54 1.64
CA GLN A 135 -17.77 16.36 2.88
C GLN A 135 -16.92 15.09 2.86
N LEU A 136 -17.47 14.00 2.32
CA LEU A 136 -16.75 12.73 2.20
C LEU A 136 -15.59 12.84 1.20
N LEU A 137 -15.78 13.55 0.07
CA LEU A 137 -14.69 13.82 -0.86
C LEU A 137 -13.56 14.62 -0.20
N ALA A 138 -13.91 15.71 0.51
CA ALA A 138 -12.91 16.50 1.23
C ALA A 138 -12.17 15.69 2.31
N GLN A 139 -12.85 14.73 2.96
CA GLN A 139 -12.21 13.80 3.88
C GLN A 139 -11.25 12.86 3.14
N MET A 140 -11.67 12.23 2.03
CA MET A 140 -10.82 11.37 1.22
C MET A 140 -9.55 12.09 0.75
N GLU A 141 -9.69 13.31 0.23
CA GLU A 141 -8.58 14.16 -0.20
C GLU A 141 -7.66 14.50 0.97
N SER A 142 -8.21 14.92 2.11
CA SER A 142 -7.41 15.27 3.29
C SER A 142 -6.64 14.08 3.85
N GLU A 143 -7.19 12.87 3.80
CA GLU A 143 -6.49 11.67 4.27
C GLU A 143 -5.44 11.20 3.25
N GLN A 144 -5.70 11.31 1.95
CA GLN A 144 -4.68 11.07 0.92
C GLN A 144 -3.51 12.08 1.06
N ASP A 145 -3.79 13.34 1.35
CA ASP A 145 -2.77 14.37 1.62
C ASP A 145 -1.86 14.00 2.80
N LYS A 146 -2.41 13.37 3.85
CA LYS A 146 -1.62 12.86 4.98
C LYS A 146 -0.81 11.64 4.55
N ILE A 147 -1.43 10.70 3.83
CA ILE A 147 -0.77 9.52 3.27
C ILE A 147 0.43 9.95 2.42
N ASP A 148 0.28 10.90 1.51
CA ASP A 148 1.35 11.35 0.60
C ASP A 148 2.55 11.92 1.35
N ARG A 149 2.32 12.53 2.51
CA ARG A 149 3.35 13.14 3.37
C ARG A 149 3.90 12.19 4.43
N ALA A 150 3.37 10.98 4.54
CA ALA A 150 3.81 10.01 5.54
C ALA A 150 5.26 9.60 5.30
N SER A 151 6.06 9.64 6.37
CA SER A 151 7.48 9.24 6.41
C SER A 151 7.69 7.82 5.82
N TYR A 152 6.72 6.93 6.06
CA TYR A 152 6.64 5.58 5.53
C TYR A 152 6.96 5.51 4.03
N ASN A 153 6.43 6.42 3.20
CA ASN A 153 6.59 6.35 1.75
C ASN A 153 8.04 6.56 1.32
N ASP A 154 8.73 7.51 1.94
CA ASP A 154 10.15 7.75 1.65
C ASP A 154 11.01 6.57 2.08
N GLU A 155 10.69 5.96 3.23
CA GLU A 155 11.38 4.80 3.73
C GLU A 155 11.13 3.53 2.89
N ALA A 156 9.89 3.31 2.45
CA ALA A 156 9.52 2.24 1.55
C ALA A 156 10.23 2.38 0.19
N ARG A 157 10.30 3.59 -0.37
CA ARG A 157 11.10 3.87 -1.59
C ARG A 157 12.58 3.59 -1.36
N ALA A 158 13.16 4.08 -0.28
CA ALA A 158 14.57 3.83 0.06
C ALA A 158 14.86 2.34 0.27
N TYR A 159 13.93 1.59 0.84
CA TYR A 159 14.00 0.14 0.95
C TYR A 159 13.99 -0.53 -0.43
N ASN A 160 13.05 -0.14 -1.30
CA ASN A 160 12.90 -0.68 -2.66
C ASN A 160 14.14 -0.38 -3.53
N GLU A 161 14.74 0.80 -3.39
CA GLU A 161 16.02 1.16 -4.02
C GLU A 161 17.16 0.25 -3.55
N LYS A 162 17.29 0.02 -2.23
CA LYS A 162 18.30 -0.88 -1.68
C LYS A 162 18.10 -2.32 -2.16
N LEU A 163 16.84 -2.78 -2.25
CA LEU A 163 16.49 -4.12 -2.73
C LEU A 163 16.85 -4.31 -4.22
N SER A 164 16.72 -3.26 -5.02
CA SER A 164 17.01 -3.28 -6.47
C SER A 164 18.49 -3.06 -6.82
N ALA A 165 19.32 -2.62 -5.88
CA ALA A 165 20.76 -2.42 -6.07
C ALA A 165 21.55 -3.74 -6.23
N PHE A 166 22.66 -3.71 -6.98
CA PHE A 166 23.56 -4.86 -7.12
C PHE A 166 24.45 -5.02 -5.87
N PRO A 167 24.72 -6.26 -5.37
CA PRO A 167 24.25 -7.56 -5.85
C PRO A 167 22.93 -8.02 -5.21
N VAL A 168 22.26 -7.16 -4.42
CA VAL A 168 21.04 -7.51 -3.66
C VAL A 168 19.93 -7.98 -4.59
N ASN A 169 19.73 -7.35 -5.74
CA ASN A 169 18.70 -7.77 -6.71
C ASN A 169 18.81 -9.22 -7.22
N LEU A 170 20.02 -9.79 -7.26
CA LEU A 170 20.28 -11.18 -7.64
C LEU A 170 19.99 -12.14 -6.47
N LEU A 171 20.27 -11.69 -5.24
CA LEU A 171 20.13 -12.48 -4.03
C LEU A 171 18.72 -12.40 -3.44
N GLY A 172 18.04 -11.26 -3.55
CA GLY A 172 16.70 -11.00 -3.03
C GLY A 172 15.64 -11.92 -3.64
N LYS A 173 15.76 -12.23 -4.94
CA LYS A 173 14.91 -13.22 -5.63
C LYS A 173 15.06 -14.64 -5.08
N LEU A 174 16.25 -14.99 -4.55
CA LEU A 174 16.51 -16.30 -3.93
C LEU A 174 16.20 -16.29 -2.43
N GLY A 175 16.21 -15.11 -1.80
CA GLY A 175 15.95 -14.90 -0.37
C GLY A 175 14.48 -14.66 -0.01
N GLY A 176 13.57 -14.53 -0.98
CA GLY A 176 12.13 -14.34 -0.71
C GLY A 176 11.78 -12.96 -0.15
N VAL A 177 12.53 -11.93 -0.53
CA VAL A 177 12.31 -10.54 -0.07
C VAL A 177 11.71 -9.73 -1.21
N SER A 178 10.49 -9.22 -1.03
CA SER A 178 9.74 -8.41 -2.00
C SER A 178 9.85 -6.90 -1.71
N PRO A 179 9.56 -6.04 -2.71
CA PRO A 179 9.37 -4.61 -2.50
C PRO A 179 8.27 -4.30 -1.49
N MET A 180 8.36 -3.17 -0.81
CA MET A 180 7.30 -2.61 0.04
C MET A 180 6.34 -1.78 -0.80
N GLY A 181 5.05 -1.81 -0.46
CA GLY A 181 4.05 -0.90 -1.03
C GLY A 181 4.40 0.57 -0.80
N VAL A 182 4.02 1.42 -1.75
CA VAL A 182 4.14 2.89 -1.63
C VAL A 182 2.73 3.44 -1.86
N PHE A 183 2.21 4.15 -0.87
CA PHE A 183 0.83 4.64 -0.83
C PHE A 183 0.67 6.05 -1.38
N ALA A 184 1.78 6.80 -1.43
CA ALA A 184 1.81 8.11 -2.05
C ALA A 184 1.50 8.03 -3.55
N GLN A 185 0.63 8.91 -4.05
CA GLN A 185 0.31 8.97 -5.48
C GLN A 185 1.49 9.56 -6.27
N GLU A 186 1.74 9.06 -7.48
CA GLU A 186 2.74 9.64 -8.39
C GLU A 186 2.17 10.94 -8.98
N GLU A 187 2.88 12.06 -8.82
CA GLU A 187 2.55 13.36 -9.45
C GLU A 187 2.66 13.34 -10.98
#